data_AF-A0A9W4HC85-F1
#
_entry.id   AF-A0A9W4HC85-F1
#
_cell.length_a   1.000
_cell.length_b   1.000
_cell.length_c   1.000
_cell.angle_alpha   90.00
_cell.angle_beta   90.00
_cell.angle_gamma   90.00
#
_symmetry.space_group_name_H-M   'P 1'
#
loop_
_entity.id
_entity.type
_entity.pdbx_description
1 polymer ?
#
loop_
_entity_poly.entity_id
_entity_poly.type
_entity_poly.pdbx_seq_one_letter_code
_entity_poly.pdbx_strand_id
1 'polypeptide(L)'
;MSKVVRSVKNVTKGYSSVQVKVRNATSNDPWGPTGTDMSEIAAMTFGSPNEFYEIMDMLDKRLNDKGKNWRHVLKSLKVLDYCLHEGSELVVTWARKNVYIIKTLREFTYVDEEGRDVGQNGKLSLEIQMGRKIDRLVFL
;
A
#
# COMPACT_ATOMS: atom_id res chain seq x y z
N MET A 1 -5.00 -1.47 17.35
CA MET A 1 -5.56 -2.83 17.58
C MET A 1 -4.42 -3.76 17.96
N SER A 2 -4.54 -4.55 19.03
CA SER A 2 -3.50 -5.51 19.41
C SER A 2 -3.28 -6.59 18.32
N LYS A 3 -2.07 -7.15 18.23
CA LYS A 3 -1.72 -8.22 17.27
C LYS A 3 -2.64 -9.44 17.42
N VAL A 4 -3.06 -9.75 18.66
CA VAL A 4 -3.95 -10.87 18.99
C VAL A 4 -5.34 -10.70 18.38
N VAL A 5 -5.95 -9.52 18.47
CA VAL A 5 -7.28 -9.24 17.89
C VAL A 5 -7.25 -9.31 16.35
N ARG A 6 -6.10 -9.00 15.74
CA ARG A 6 -5.89 -9.16 14.29
C ARG A 6 -5.81 -10.64 13.89
N SER A 7 -5.06 -11.47 14.61
CA SER A 7 -4.96 -12.90 14.31
C SER A 7 -6.32 -13.60 14.36
N VAL A 8 -7.15 -13.30 15.36
CA VAL A 8 -8.50 -13.86 15.47
C VAL A 8 -9.39 -13.42 14.30
N LYS A 9 -9.33 -12.14 13.91
CA LYS A 9 -10.08 -11.62 12.74
C LYS A 9 -9.59 -12.17 11.41
N ASN A 10 -8.35 -12.65 11.33
CA ASN A 10 -7.83 -13.25 10.10
C ASN A 10 -8.41 -14.66 9.90
N VAL A 11 -8.49 -15.44 10.97
CA VAL A 11 -9.08 -16.79 10.94
C VAL A 11 -10.58 -16.74 10.64
N THR A 12 -11.32 -15.83 11.28
CA THR A 12 -12.78 -15.75 11.10
C THR A 12 -13.23 -15.19 9.76
N LYS A 13 -12.35 -14.49 9.03
CA LYS A 13 -12.64 -13.96 7.68
C LYS A 13 -12.08 -14.80 6.55
N GLY A 14 -11.32 -15.86 6.85
CA GLY A 14 -10.73 -16.74 5.83
C GLY A 14 -9.70 -16.05 4.93
N TYR A 15 -8.95 -15.07 5.45
CA TYR A 15 -7.91 -14.42 4.64
C TYR A 15 -6.77 -15.40 4.32
N SER A 16 -6.28 -15.36 3.08
CA SER A 16 -5.10 -16.12 2.66
C SER A 16 -3.84 -15.63 3.39
N SER A 17 -2.79 -16.45 3.38
CA SER A 17 -1.47 -16.08 3.92
C SER A 17 -0.93 -14.80 3.28
N VAL A 18 -1.15 -14.64 1.97
CA VAL A 18 -0.76 -13.46 1.18
C VAL A 18 -1.51 -12.22 1.65
N GLN A 19 -2.83 -12.31 1.76
CA GLN A 19 -3.66 -11.21 2.25
C GLN A 19 -3.27 -10.81 3.68
N VAL A 20 -3.00 -11.78 4.56
CA VAL A 20 -2.55 -11.50 5.93
C VAL A 20 -1.23 -10.73 5.94
N LYS A 21 -0.27 -11.11 5.08
CA LYS A 21 1.03 -10.44 5.01
C LYS A 21 0.90 -8.98 4.56
N VAL A 22 0.14 -8.72 3.50
CA VAL A 22 -0.13 -7.35 3.04
C VAL A 22 -0.85 -6.54 4.12
N ARG A 23 -1.87 -7.12 4.77
CA ARG A 23 -2.62 -6.44 5.85
C ARG A 23 -1.76 -6.07 7.05
N ASN A 24 -0.75 -6.87 7.36
CA ASN A 24 0.18 -6.60 8.46
C ASN A 24 1.14 -5.46 8.10
N ALA A 25 1.73 -5.52 6.89
CA ALA A 25 2.61 -4.49 6.36
C ALA A 25 1.91 -3.11 6.26
N THR A 26 0.62 -3.10 5.94
CA THR A 26 -0.19 -1.87 5.79
C THR A 26 -1.11 -1.59 6.98
N SER A 27 -0.76 -2.06 8.19
CA SER A 27 -1.57 -1.87 9.40
C SER A 27 -1.54 -0.42 9.93
N ASN A 28 -2.48 -0.03 10.80
CA ASN A 28 -2.51 1.32 11.40
C ASN A 28 -1.51 1.51 12.57
N ASP A 29 -0.57 0.59 12.76
CA ASP A 29 0.46 0.72 13.80
C ASP A 29 1.38 1.93 13.50
N PRO A 30 2.06 2.55 14.48
CA PRO A 30 2.85 3.76 14.23
C PRO A 30 4.14 3.53 13.42
N TRP A 31 4.64 2.29 13.35
CA TRP A 31 5.85 1.94 12.57
C TRP A 31 5.51 1.49 11.14
N GLY A 32 6.36 1.81 10.17
CA GLY A 32 6.19 1.39 8.76
C GLY A 32 6.42 -0.11 8.50
N PRO A 33 6.14 -0.59 7.28
CA PRO A 33 6.54 -1.93 6.85
C PRO A 33 8.08 -2.04 6.85
N THR A 34 8.59 -3.21 7.23
CA THR A 34 10.03 -3.48 7.21
C THR A 34 10.51 -3.77 5.78
N GLY A 35 11.83 -3.68 5.55
CA GLY A 35 12.41 -4.06 4.26
C GLY A 35 12.11 -5.52 3.89
N THR A 36 12.14 -6.41 4.89
CA THR A 36 11.77 -7.83 4.73
C THR A 36 10.32 -7.99 4.32
N ASP A 37 9.38 -7.30 4.98
CA ASP A 37 7.96 -7.37 4.61
C ASP A 37 7.75 -6.97 3.14
N MET A 38 8.39 -5.88 2.71
CA MET A 38 8.26 -5.37 1.34
C MET A 38 8.89 -6.30 0.31
N SER A 39 10.09 -6.82 0.61
CA SER A 39 10.81 -7.76 -0.27
C SER A 39 10.02 -9.05 -0.48
N GLU A 40 9.44 -9.60 0.59
CA GLU A 40 8.61 -10.80 0.50
C GLU A 40 7.31 -10.53 -0.27
N ILE A 41 6.67 -9.37 -0.06
CA ILE A 41 5.47 -9.00 -0.84
C ILE A 41 5.80 -8.83 -2.31
N ALA A 42 6.90 -8.16 -2.65
CA ALA A 42 7.35 -8.01 -4.02
C ALA A 42 7.63 -9.37 -4.68
N ALA A 43 8.32 -10.28 -3.98
CA ALA A 43 8.56 -11.64 -4.46
C ALA A 43 7.24 -12.39 -4.74
N MET A 44 6.23 -12.27 -3.87
CA MET A 44 4.92 -12.90 -4.08
C MET A 44 4.17 -12.36 -5.31
N THR A 45 4.51 -11.17 -5.82
CA THR A 45 3.89 -10.66 -7.07
C THR A 45 4.31 -11.44 -8.32
N PHE A 46 5.40 -12.21 -8.26
CA PHE A 46 5.82 -13.16 -9.31
C PHE A 46 5.19 -14.55 -9.17
N GLY A 47 4.40 -14.77 -8.10
CA GLY A 47 3.75 -16.04 -7.82
C GLY A 47 2.57 -16.31 -8.75
N SER A 48 1.54 -16.97 -8.22
CA SER A 48 0.36 -17.28 -9.03
C SER A 48 -0.45 -16.01 -9.36
N PRO A 49 -1.20 -15.98 -10.48
CA PRO A 49 -2.09 -14.86 -10.79
C PRO A 49 -3.07 -14.55 -9.66
N ASN A 50 -3.55 -15.58 -8.94
CA ASN A 50 -4.45 -15.41 -7.81
C ASN A 50 -3.79 -14.60 -6.67
N GLU A 51 -2.57 -14.96 -6.27
CA GLU A 51 -1.82 -14.25 -5.22
C GLU A 51 -1.53 -12.80 -5.64
N PHE A 52 -1.14 -12.59 -6.90
CA PHE A 52 -0.96 -11.25 -7.44
C PHE A 52 -2.22 -10.39 -7.29
N TYR A 53 -3.38 -10.90 -7.71
CA TYR A 53 -4.65 -10.16 -7.59
C TYR A 53 -5.05 -9.92 -6.13
N GLU A 54 -4.80 -10.86 -5.23
CA GLU A 54 -5.05 -10.68 -3.80
C GLU A 54 -4.18 -9.57 -3.18
N ILE A 55 -2.91 -9.46 -3.58
CA ILE A 55 -2.00 -8.39 -3.14
C ILE A 55 -2.55 -7.04 -3.62
N MET A 56 -2.85 -6.95 -4.91
CA MET A 56 -3.30 -5.69 -5.52
C MET A 56 -4.66 -5.22 -5.00
N ASP A 57 -5.63 -6.13 -4.87
CA ASP A 57 -6.95 -5.82 -4.31
C ASP A 57 -6.85 -5.35 -2.85
N MET A 58 -5.96 -5.94 -2.05
CA MET A 58 -5.73 -5.48 -0.68
C MET A 58 -5.09 -4.09 -0.66
N LEU A 59 -4.08 -3.84 -1.49
CA LEU A 59 -3.44 -2.52 -1.58
C LEU A 59 -4.43 -1.46 -2.03
N ASP A 60 -5.23 -1.73 -3.06
CA ASP A 60 -6.28 -0.84 -3.56
C ASP A 60 -7.26 -0.42 -2.46
N LYS A 61 -7.81 -1.40 -1.73
CA LYS A 61 -8.71 -1.14 -0.59
C LYS A 61 -8.09 -0.22 0.45
N ARG A 62 -6.79 -0.37 0.72
CA ARG A 62 -6.07 0.44 1.72
C ARG A 62 -5.66 1.81 1.21
N LEU A 63 -5.43 1.96 -0.10
CA LEU A 63 -5.18 3.23 -0.75
C LEU A 63 -6.42 4.13 -0.75
N ASN A 64 -7.61 3.51 -0.79
CA ASN A 64 -8.89 4.21 -0.73
C ASN A 64 -9.44 4.42 0.70
N ASP A 65 -8.69 4.05 1.75
CA ASP A 65 -9.06 4.34 3.13
C ASP A 65 -9.07 5.87 3.40
N LYS A 66 -9.93 6.32 4.33
CA LYS A 66 -10.10 7.75 4.65
C LYS A 66 -9.97 8.06 6.14
N GLY A 67 -9.74 9.33 6.47
CA GLY A 67 -9.73 9.84 7.84
C GLY A 67 -8.69 9.16 8.74
N LYS A 68 -9.13 8.65 9.90
CA LYS A 68 -8.27 8.03 10.95
C LYS A 68 -7.39 6.85 10.49
N ASN A 69 -7.64 6.33 9.28
CA ASN A 69 -6.89 5.24 8.66
C ASN A 69 -5.76 5.74 7.73
N TRP A 70 -5.35 7.00 7.83
CA TRP A 70 -4.30 7.60 7.00
C TRP A 70 -3.00 6.79 6.91
N ARG A 71 -2.62 6.07 7.97
CA ARG A 71 -1.42 5.21 7.92
C ARG A 71 -1.59 4.00 7.01
N HIS A 72 -2.80 3.48 6.82
CA HIS A 72 -3.05 2.44 5.82
C HIS A 72 -2.68 2.95 4.43
N VAL A 73 -3.11 4.17 4.09
CA VAL A 73 -2.84 4.81 2.80
C VAL A 73 -1.33 4.97 2.60
N LEU A 74 -0.65 5.65 3.52
CA LEU A 74 0.80 5.91 3.38
C LEU A 74 1.64 4.63 3.32
N LYS A 75 1.32 3.62 4.12
CA LYS A 75 2.07 2.35 4.10
C LYS A 75 1.79 1.54 2.85
N SER A 76 0.56 1.58 2.34
CA SER A 76 0.22 0.90 1.08
C SER A 76 0.93 1.54 -0.09
N LEU A 77 1.08 2.87 -0.09
CA LEU A 77 1.92 3.56 -1.07
C LEU A 77 3.37 3.13 -1.00
N LYS A 78 3.91 3.01 0.20
CA LYS A 78 5.29 2.55 0.39
C LYS A 78 5.51 1.13 -0.14
N VAL A 79 4.58 0.22 0.13
CA VAL A 79 4.62 -1.15 -0.40
C VAL A 79 4.47 -1.14 -1.92
N LEU A 80 3.54 -0.35 -2.48
CA LEU A 80 3.33 -0.25 -3.92
C LEU A 80 4.55 0.31 -4.65
N ASP A 81 5.20 1.36 -4.12
CA ASP A 81 6.44 1.90 -4.70
C ASP A 81 7.53 0.83 -4.72
N TYR A 82 7.70 0.07 -3.64
CA TYR A 82 8.68 -1.02 -3.62
C TYR A 82 8.35 -2.10 -4.67
N CYS A 83 7.10 -2.55 -4.74
CA CYS A 83 6.67 -3.53 -5.75
C CYS A 83 6.83 -3.01 -7.19
N LEU A 84 6.74 -1.69 -7.42
CA LEU A 84 6.98 -1.10 -8.74
C LEU A 84 8.45 -1.17 -9.17
N HIS A 85 9.40 -1.29 -8.23
CA HIS A 85 10.83 -1.47 -8.55
C HIS A 85 11.24 -2.93 -8.58
N GLU A 86 10.84 -3.70 -7.55
CA GLU A 86 11.38 -5.03 -7.27
C GLU A 86 10.36 -6.15 -7.54
N GLY A 87 9.12 -5.80 -7.92
CA GLY A 87 8.05 -6.75 -8.18
C GLY A 87 7.87 -7.06 -9.67
N SER A 88 6.83 -7.84 -9.96
CA SER A 88 6.44 -8.27 -11.30
C SER A 88 6.04 -7.10 -12.21
N GLU A 89 6.28 -7.21 -13.51
CA GLU A 89 5.82 -6.23 -14.52
C GLU A 89 4.29 -6.05 -14.52
N LEU A 90 3.55 -7.05 -14.02
CA LEU A 90 2.11 -6.93 -13.81
C LEU A 90 1.76 -5.80 -12.83
N VAL A 91 2.64 -5.48 -11.88
CA VAL A 91 2.49 -4.34 -10.96
C VAL A 91 2.45 -3.03 -11.74
N VAL A 92 3.34 -2.86 -12.71
CA VAL A 92 3.37 -1.69 -13.58
C VAL A 92 2.08 -1.60 -14.40
N THR A 93 1.65 -2.72 -14.98
CA THR A 93 0.39 -2.80 -15.74
C THR A 93 -0.82 -2.41 -14.89
N TRP A 94 -0.90 -2.92 -13.66
CA TRP A 94 -1.95 -2.59 -12.71
C TRP A 94 -1.91 -1.10 -12.33
N ALA A 95 -0.73 -0.56 -12.03
CA ALA A 95 -0.57 0.85 -11.66
C ALA A 95 -0.93 1.80 -12.81
N ARG A 96 -0.59 1.46 -14.06
CA ARG A 96 -0.99 2.22 -15.26
C ARG A 96 -2.52 2.30 -15.37
N LYS A 97 -3.23 1.18 -15.20
CA LYS A 97 -4.70 1.12 -15.25
C LYS A 97 -5.36 1.90 -14.10
N ASN A 98 -4.72 1.91 -12.93
CA ASN A 98 -5.26 2.50 -11.71
C ASN A 98 -4.59 3.83 -11.34
N VAL A 99 -4.01 4.54 -12.31
CA VAL A 99 -3.28 5.79 -12.08
C VAL A 99 -4.13 6.88 -11.41
N TYR A 100 -5.45 6.82 -11.55
CA TYR A 100 -6.38 7.74 -10.89
C TYR A 100 -6.29 7.67 -9.37
N ILE A 101 -6.04 6.49 -8.79
CA ILE A 101 -5.86 6.31 -7.34
C ILE A 101 -4.65 7.10 -6.86
N ILE A 102 -3.61 7.17 -7.69
CA ILE A 102 -2.39 7.89 -7.36
C ILE A 102 -2.59 9.41 -7.50
N LYS A 103 -3.48 9.83 -8.40
CA LYS A 103 -3.87 11.24 -8.54
C LYS A 103 -4.77 11.72 -7.40
N THR A 104 -5.70 10.92 -6.89
CA THR A 104 -6.56 11.32 -5.77
C THR A 104 -5.76 11.49 -4.47
N LEU A 105 -4.60 10.85 -4.36
CA LEU A 105 -3.70 11.04 -3.23
C LEU A 105 -3.11 12.45 -3.16
N ARG A 106 -3.06 13.20 -4.26
CA ARG A 106 -2.67 14.63 -4.26
C ARG A 106 -3.58 15.49 -3.38
N GLU A 107 -4.82 15.07 -3.19
CA GLU A 107 -5.81 15.77 -2.36
C GLU A 107 -5.87 15.20 -0.92
N PHE A 108 -5.23 14.06 -0.67
CA PHE A 108 -5.22 13.44 0.66
C PHE A 108 -4.60 14.35 1.72
N THR A 109 -5.43 14.83 2.65
CA THR A 109 -5.02 15.68 3.77
C THR A 109 -5.57 15.07 5.05
N TYR A 110 -4.76 14.95 6.08
CA TYR A 110 -5.23 14.52 7.39
C TYR A 110 -4.53 15.27 8.50
N VAL A 111 -5.32 16.07 9.23
CA VAL A 111 -4.91 16.77 10.44
C VAL A 111 -5.19 15.85 11.63
N ASP A 112 -4.15 15.57 12.43
CA ASP A 112 -4.29 14.77 13.64
C ASP A 112 -4.96 15.55 14.79
N GLU A 113 -5.23 14.87 15.90
CA GLU A 113 -5.87 15.47 17.09
C GLU A 113 -5.01 16.56 17.75
N GLU A 114 -3.71 16.62 17.43
CA GLU A 114 -2.77 17.64 17.88
C GLU A 114 -2.68 18.83 16.89
N GLY A 115 -3.52 18.86 15.86
CA GLY A 115 -3.57 19.93 14.87
C GLY A 115 -2.45 19.87 13.83
N ARG A 116 -1.70 18.76 13.75
CA ARG A 116 -0.62 18.58 12.77
C ARG A 116 -1.12 17.90 11.51
N ASP A 117 -0.77 18.44 10.35
CA ASP A 117 -0.98 17.75 9.08
C ASP A 117 0.03 16.60 8.93
N VAL A 118 -0.35 15.42 9.43
CA VAL A 118 0.43 14.18 9.26
C VAL A 118 0.26 13.59 7.86
N GLY A 119 -0.69 14.10 7.07
CA GLY A 119 -0.83 13.80 5.66
C GLY A 119 0.32 14.40 4.85
N GLN A 120 0.72 15.65 5.09
CA GLN A 120 1.72 16.36 4.28
C GLN A 120 3.14 15.78 4.32
N ASN A 121 3.70 15.53 5.52
CA ASN A 121 5.14 15.23 5.66
C ASN A 121 5.58 13.91 5.01
N GLY A 122 4.73 12.88 5.04
CA GLY A 122 5.03 11.57 4.42
C GLY A 122 4.58 11.46 2.96
N LYS A 123 3.57 12.24 2.57
CA LYS A 123 2.97 12.20 1.24
C LYS A 123 3.85 12.87 0.19
N LEU A 124 4.43 14.04 0.49
CA LEU A 124 5.15 14.81 -0.54
C LEU A 124 6.35 14.05 -1.11
N SER A 125 7.11 13.34 -0.26
CA SER A 125 8.28 12.56 -0.70
C SER A 125 7.89 11.32 -1.51
N LEU A 126 6.89 10.56 -1.05
CA LEU A 126 6.39 9.37 -1.73
C LEU A 126 5.64 9.71 -3.03
N GLU A 127 4.87 10.80 -3.05
CA GLU A 127 4.16 11.30 -4.22
C GLU A 127 5.14 11.76 -5.30
N ILE A 128 6.15 12.56 -4.95
CA ILE A 128 7.17 13.00 -5.91
C ILE A 128 7.97 11.79 -6.45
N GLN A 129 8.22 10.78 -5.63
CA GLN A 129 8.93 9.58 -6.05
C GLN A 129 8.10 8.68 -6.97
N MET A 130 6.83 8.44 -6.64
CA MET A 130 5.95 7.60 -7.46
C MET A 130 5.43 8.32 -8.70
N GLY A 131 5.09 9.61 -8.60
CA GLY A 131 4.64 10.41 -9.73
C GLY A 131 5.70 10.48 -10.83
N ARG A 132 6.95 10.80 -10.47
CA ARG A 132 8.08 10.78 -11.42
C ARG A 132 8.27 9.41 -12.06
N LYS A 133 8.06 8.31 -11.32
CA LYS A 133 8.19 6.96 -11.87
C LYS A 133 7.07 6.61 -12.81
N ILE A 134 5.83 6.88 -12.42
CA ILE A 134 4.68 6.54 -13.23
C ILE A 134 4.70 7.38 -14.50
N ASP A 135 5.06 8.66 -14.45
CA ASP A 135 5.23 9.46 -15.66
C ASP A 135 6.35 8.87 -16.55
N ARG A 136 7.49 8.45 -15.99
CA ARG A 136 8.56 7.78 -16.75
C ARG A 136 8.14 6.40 -17.29
N LEU A 137 7.26 5.70 -16.59
CA LEU A 137 6.71 4.40 -16.95
C LEU A 137 5.41 4.52 -17.75
N VAL A 138 4.82 5.69 -17.98
CA VAL A 138 3.58 5.86 -18.75
C VAL A 138 3.85 6.56 -20.08
N PHE A 139 4.92 7.37 -20.15
CA PHE A 139 5.34 8.07 -21.37
C PHE A 139 6.53 7.41 -22.11
N LEU A 140 6.80 6.14 -21.81
CA LEU A 140 7.61 5.21 -22.62
C LEU A 140 6.74 4.00 -22.99
#